data_AF-A0A8K0L191-F1
#
_entry.id   AF-A0A8K0L191-F1
#
_cell.length_a   1.000
_cell.length_b   1.000
_cell.length_c   1.000
_cell.angle_alpha   90.00
_cell.angle_beta   90.00
_cell.angle_gamma   90.00
#
_symmetry.space_group_name_H-M   'P 1'
#
loop_
_entity.id
_entity.type
_entity.pdbx_description
1 polymer ?
#
loop_
_entity_poly.entity_id
_entity_poly.type
_entity_poly.pdbx_seq_one_letter_code
_entity_poly.pdbx_strand_id
1 'polypeptide(L)'
;MEDWRSFLGKREYQRAYIDFFEDRLAQHGYDWKEVVHEFLFEGPEPLVNNLICGLAHPLIHLGYAFELSSPTVAIEALALTACFYNDQHKYLDDPAYTKPAPEPTTDLLEILGRVARDERFEGFVTERNGGEVDALFTDPEKEKVLLEYWNSWEITDPKKQFEDSQKAAAALLVGAPSEKQPKYDFFLVHALTASHAVRVLLPLLPAKWHLSLVRQWWLFALSAYVMELRPVVDLSRVEDFDPKGRGWDFVEQQTLRSEFATDAHFVKGCRALRVAADTWGDPDRFYLKAAVRFAEEFNHWGGASY
;
A
#
# COMPACT_ATOMS: atom_id res chain seq x y z
N MET A 1 -12.65 20.90 -21.88
CA MET A 1 -12.22 20.34 -20.57
C MET A 1 -13.45 19.65 -20.02
N GLU A 2 -13.39 18.33 -19.82
CA GLU A 2 -14.55 17.61 -19.25
C GLU A 2 -14.77 18.07 -17.81
N ASP A 3 -16.02 18.42 -17.47
CA ASP A 3 -16.42 19.06 -16.22
C ASP A 3 -15.94 18.30 -14.97
N TRP A 4 -15.92 16.97 -15.03
CA TRP A 4 -15.59 16.09 -13.89
C TRP A 4 -14.18 16.28 -13.32
N ARG A 5 -13.19 16.68 -14.14
CA ARG A 5 -11.81 16.89 -13.67
C ARG A 5 -11.70 18.08 -12.70
N SER A 6 -12.58 19.07 -12.85
CA SER A 6 -12.67 20.24 -11.95
C SER A 6 -13.14 19.90 -10.53
N PHE A 7 -13.56 18.66 -10.30
CA PHE A 7 -14.02 18.13 -9.01
C PHE A 7 -13.08 17.09 -8.41
N LEU A 8 -11.93 16.82 -9.03
CA LEU A 8 -10.94 15.90 -8.49
C LEU A 8 -10.55 16.29 -7.05
N GLY A 9 -10.44 15.29 -6.18
CA GLY A 9 -10.13 15.47 -4.76
C GLY A 9 -11.33 15.85 -3.87
N LYS A 10 -12.52 16.10 -4.46
CA LYS A 10 -13.73 16.47 -3.72
C LYS A 10 -14.54 15.23 -3.35
N ARG A 11 -14.31 14.74 -2.13
CA ARG A 11 -14.88 13.49 -1.59
C ARG A 11 -16.41 13.50 -1.53
N GLU A 12 -17.02 14.66 -1.37
CA GLU A 12 -18.47 14.84 -1.33
C GLU A 12 -19.17 14.47 -2.65
N TYR A 13 -18.43 14.41 -3.77
CA TYR A 13 -18.95 14.00 -5.08
C TYR A 13 -18.82 12.50 -5.35
N GLN A 14 -18.54 11.66 -4.34
CA GLN A 14 -18.36 10.21 -4.51
C GLN A 14 -19.50 9.57 -5.32
N ARG A 15 -20.76 9.84 -4.98
CA ARG A 15 -21.89 9.25 -5.73
C ARG A 15 -21.92 9.70 -7.18
N ALA A 16 -21.62 10.98 -7.44
CA ALA A 16 -21.56 11.51 -8.80
C ALA A 16 -20.42 10.88 -9.62
N TYR A 17 -19.27 10.57 -8.99
CA TYR A 17 -18.20 9.83 -9.66
C TYR A 17 -18.60 8.39 -9.98
N ILE A 18 -19.30 7.71 -9.06
CA ILE A 18 -19.84 6.38 -9.35
C ILE A 18 -20.79 6.44 -10.54
N ASP A 19 -21.78 7.35 -10.52
CA ASP A 19 -22.74 7.51 -11.63
C ASP A 19 -22.00 7.80 -12.95
N PHE A 20 -21.01 8.69 -12.93
CA PHE A 20 -20.20 9.03 -14.09
C PHE A 20 -19.47 7.81 -14.67
N PHE A 21 -18.78 7.02 -13.84
CA PHE A 21 -18.04 5.86 -14.33
C PHE A 21 -18.98 4.70 -14.73
N GLU A 22 -20.16 4.56 -14.11
CA GLU A 22 -21.21 3.63 -14.56
C GLU A 22 -21.77 4.02 -15.94
N ASP A 23 -21.96 5.31 -16.20
CA ASP A 23 -22.36 5.81 -17.51
C ASP A 23 -21.27 5.57 -18.57
N ARG A 24 -20.00 5.77 -18.22
CA ARG A 24 -18.86 5.43 -19.09
C ARG A 24 -18.78 3.94 -19.36
N LEU A 25 -19.03 3.10 -18.36
CA LEU A 25 -19.12 1.65 -18.54
C LEU A 25 -20.18 1.26 -19.57
N ALA A 26 -21.37 1.86 -19.52
CA ALA A 26 -22.41 1.63 -20.52
C ALA A 26 -21.98 2.08 -21.93
N GLN A 27 -21.29 3.21 -22.05
CA GLN A 27 -20.76 3.73 -23.32
C GLN A 27 -19.67 2.83 -23.93
N HIS A 28 -18.91 2.12 -23.09
CA HIS A 28 -17.88 1.16 -23.50
C HIS A 28 -18.43 -0.26 -23.67
N GLY A 29 -19.75 -0.42 -23.86
CA GLY A 29 -20.37 -1.73 -24.05
C GLY A 29 -20.18 -2.69 -22.87
N TYR A 30 -20.05 -2.14 -21.66
CA TYR A 30 -19.77 -2.84 -20.41
C TYR A 30 -18.38 -3.49 -20.31
N ASP A 31 -17.43 -3.09 -21.17
CA ASP A 31 -16.03 -3.44 -20.98
C ASP A 31 -15.37 -2.51 -19.95
N TRP A 32 -15.39 -2.93 -18.70
CA TRP A 32 -14.80 -2.17 -17.60
C TRP A 32 -13.28 -2.00 -17.72
N LYS A 33 -12.59 -2.90 -18.44
CA LYS A 33 -11.14 -2.80 -18.62
C LYS A 33 -10.79 -1.65 -19.56
N GLU A 34 -11.60 -1.43 -20.59
CA GLU A 34 -11.47 -0.27 -21.48
C GLU A 34 -11.71 1.04 -20.72
N VAL A 35 -12.72 1.09 -19.84
CA VAL A 35 -12.95 2.27 -18.97
C VAL A 35 -11.74 2.52 -18.06
N VAL A 36 -11.25 1.47 -17.39
CA VAL A 36 -10.04 1.59 -16.56
C VAL A 36 -8.86 2.09 -17.41
N HIS A 37 -8.71 1.58 -18.63
CA HIS A 37 -7.61 1.95 -19.51
C HIS A 37 -7.66 3.43 -19.91
N GLU A 38 -8.84 3.89 -20.36
CA GLU A 38 -9.10 5.28 -20.72
C GLU A 38 -8.75 6.24 -19.58
N PHE A 39 -9.30 6.01 -18.38
CA PHE A 39 -9.18 6.98 -17.30
C PHE A 39 -7.85 6.91 -16.54
N LEU A 40 -7.21 5.73 -16.45
CA LEU A 40 -5.94 5.61 -15.74
C LEU A 40 -4.72 5.85 -16.62
N PHE A 41 -4.75 5.49 -17.92
CA PHE A 41 -3.51 5.40 -18.71
C PHE A 41 -3.49 6.26 -19.98
N GLU A 42 -4.63 6.83 -20.39
CA GLU A 42 -4.76 7.67 -21.56
C GLU A 42 -4.92 9.17 -21.22
N GLY A 43 -4.88 9.99 -22.26
CA GLY A 43 -5.00 11.44 -22.14
C GLY A 43 -3.70 12.14 -21.71
N PRO A 44 -3.73 13.49 -21.68
CA PRO A 44 -2.58 14.30 -21.31
C PRO A 44 -2.30 14.28 -19.80
N GLU A 45 -3.26 13.88 -18.98
CA GLU A 45 -3.19 13.89 -17.51
C GLU A 45 -3.78 12.58 -16.92
N PRO A 46 -3.11 11.44 -17.15
CA PRO A 46 -3.56 10.12 -16.71
C PRO A 46 -3.61 10.00 -15.19
N LEU A 47 -4.61 9.31 -14.65
CA LEU A 47 -4.81 9.22 -13.19
C LEU A 47 -3.95 8.14 -12.49
N VAL A 48 -3.21 7.32 -13.23
CA VAL A 48 -2.41 6.19 -12.69
C VAL A 48 -1.41 6.59 -11.60
N ASN A 49 -0.93 7.83 -11.59
CA ASN A 49 0.06 8.31 -10.62
C ASN A 49 -0.56 8.74 -9.27
N ASN A 50 -1.88 8.59 -9.08
CA ASN A 50 -2.61 8.90 -7.84
C ASN A 50 -3.33 7.67 -7.25
N LEU A 51 -2.75 6.47 -7.32
CA LEU A 51 -3.44 5.25 -6.84
C LEU A 51 -3.26 5.01 -5.33
N ILE A 52 -2.33 5.70 -4.69
CA ILE A 52 -1.99 5.50 -3.27
C ILE A 52 -2.72 6.41 -2.28
N CYS A 53 -3.41 7.43 -2.78
CA CYS A 53 -4.11 8.39 -1.93
C CYS A 53 -5.36 7.75 -1.31
N GLY A 54 -5.75 8.20 -0.12
CA GLY A 54 -6.81 7.54 0.65
C GLY A 54 -6.38 6.16 1.14
N LEU A 55 -5.19 6.04 1.74
CA LEU A 55 -4.61 4.79 2.28
C LEU A 55 -4.47 3.65 1.25
N ALA A 56 -4.13 4.02 0.02
CA ALA A 56 -4.01 3.12 -1.12
C ALA A 56 -5.28 2.31 -1.45
N HIS A 57 -6.45 2.72 -0.97
CA HIS A 57 -7.72 2.08 -1.34
C HIS A 57 -7.96 2.05 -2.87
N PRO A 58 -7.68 3.12 -3.66
CA PRO A 58 -7.82 3.03 -5.11
C PRO A 58 -6.95 1.91 -5.71
N LEU A 59 -5.68 1.81 -5.31
CA LEU A 59 -4.77 0.74 -5.75
C LEU A 59 -5.26 -0.65 -5.31
N ILE A 60 -5.67 -0.79 -4.06
CA ILE A 60 -6.14 -2.06 -3.48
C ILE A 60 -7.42 -2.54 -4.17
N HIS A 61 -8.41 -1.65 -4.35
CA HIS A 61 -9.65 -1.97 -5.05
C HIS A 61 -9.35 -2.30 -6.51
N LEU A 62 -8.47 -1.56 -7.19
CA LEU A 62 -8.08 -1.88 -8.57
C LEU A 62 -7.46 -3.28 -8.66
N GLY A 63 -6.57 -3.64 -7.72
CA GLY A 63 -6.01 -4.98 -7.61
C GLY A 63 -7.09 -6.05 -7.50
N TYR A 64 -8.07 -5.87 -6.62
CA TYR A 64 -9.20 -6.80 -6.48
C TYR A 64 -10.15 -6.83 -7.67
N ALA A 65 -10.37 -5.69 -8.34
CA ALA A 65 -11.19 -5.63 -9.54
C ALA A 65 -10.63 -6.57 -10.62
N PHE A 66 -9.32 -6.54 -10.84
CA PHE A 66 -8.65 -7.45 -11.78
C PHE A 66 -8.59 -8.89 -11.27
N GLU A 67 -8.23 -9.10 -10.00
CA GLU A 67 -8.08 -10.44 -9.44
C GLU A 67 -9.40 -11.21 -9.39
N LEU A 68 -10.49 -10.53 -9.02
CA LEU A 68 -11.83 -11.11 -8.89
C LEU A 68 -12.67 -10.94 -10.17
N SER A 69 -12.13 -10.28 -11.20
CA SER A 69 -12.85 -9.90 -12.42
C SER A 69 -14.18 -9.19 -12.12
N SER A 70 -14.14 -8.20 -11.24
CA SER A 70 -15.33 -7.48 -10.73
C SER A 70 -15.44 -6.08 -11.33
N PRO A 71 -16.41 -5.85 -12.25
CA PRO A 71 -16.67 -4.51 -12.80
C PRO A 71 -17.06 -3.51 -11.70
N THR A 72 -17.87 -3.93 -10.72
CA THR A 72 -18.30 -3.06 -9.62
C THR A 72 -17.10 -2.52 -8.83
N VAL A 73 -16.14 -3.38 -8.48
CA VAL A 73 -14.95 -2.97 -7.74
C VAL A 73 -14.03 -2.11 -8.63
N ALA A 74 -14.04 -2.30 -9.95
CA ALA A 74 -13.31 -1.43 -10.87
C ALA A 74 -13.86 0.00 -10.86
N ILE A 75 -15.19 0.15 -10.88
CA ILE A 75 -15.86 1.45 -10.78
C ILE A 75 -15.59 2.11 -9.42
N GLU A 76 -15.63 1.33 -8.33
CA GLU A 76 -15.23 1.82 -7.01
C GLU A 76 -13.78 2.33 -7.02
N ALA A 77 -12.84 1.59 -7.61
CA ALA A 77 -11.44 1.99 -7.70
C ALA A 77 -11.29 3.34 -8.42
N LEU A 78 -11.96 3.52 -9.56
CA LEU A 78 -11.93 4.78 -10.33
C LEU A 78 -12.54 5.94 -9.54
N ALA A 79 -13.69 5.73 -8.88
CA ALA A 79 -14.30 6.74 -8.04
C ALA A 79 -13.42 7.12 -6.85
N LEU A 80 -12.77 6.14 -6.21
CA LEU A 80 -11.80 6.40 -5.14
C LEU A 80 -10.60 7.18 -5.67
N THR A 81 -10.04 6.83 -6.84
CA THR A 81 -8.96 7.59 -7.48
C THR A 81 -9.35 9.06 -7.68
N ALA A 82 -10.58 9.31 -8.16
CA ALA A 82 -11.08 10.67 -8.37
C ALA A 82 -11.32 11.43 -7.05
N CYS A 83 -11.95 10.79 -6.05
CA CYS A 83 -12.26 11.39 -4.75
C CYS A 83 -11.02 11.68 -3.90
N PHE A 84 -9.99 10.85 -3.99
CA PHE A 84 -8.75 11.01 -3.22
C PHE A 84 -7.62 11.65 -4.05
N TYR A 85 -7.93 12.22 -5.21
CA TYR A 85 -6.96 12.94 -6.03
C TYR A 85 -6.32 14.11 -5.26
N ASN A 86 -4.99 14.15 -5.19
CA ASN A 86 -4.24 15.20 -4.50
C ASN A 86 -2.84 15.37 -5.11
N ASP A 87 -2.08 16.35 -4.63
CA ASP A 87 -0.78 16.73 -5.21
C ASP A 87 0.31 15.64 -5.14
N GLN A 88 0.10 14.49 -4.50
CA GLN A 88 1.11 13.42 -4.46
C GLN A 88 1.42 12.83 -5.84
N HIS A 89 0.50 12.94 -6.80
CA HIS A 89 0.74 12.48 -8.18
C HIS A 89 1.98 13.17 -8.81
N LYS A 90 2.28 14.41 -8.39
CA LYS A 90 3.40 15.21 -8.92
C LYS A 90 4.76 14.51 -8.77
N TYR A 91 4.94 13.70 -7.73
CA TYR A 91 6.21 13.02 -7.47
C TYR A 91 6.55 11.98 -8.53
N LEU A 92 5.54 11.46 -9.23
CA LEU A 92 5.69 10.47 -10.29
C LEU A 92 5.50 11.09 -11.68
N ASP A 93 4.71 12.17 -11.79
CA ASP A 93 4.52 12.90 -13.04
C ASP A 93 5.72 13.74 -13.43
N ASP A 94 6.37 14.41 -12.46
CA ASP A 94 7.51 15.30 -12.70
C ASP A 94 8.83 14.57 -12.37
N PRO A 95 9.66 14.25 -13.38
CA PRO A 95 10.95 13.61 -13.19
C PRO A 95 11.90 14.36 -12.25
N ALA A 96 11.70 15.67 -12.02
CA ALA A 96 12.53 16.45 -11.10
C ALA A 96 12.51 15.95 -9.64
N TYR A 97 11.46 15.21 -9.25
CA TYR A 97 11.37 14.60 -7.91
C TYR A 97 12.13 13.28 -7.79
N THR A 98 12.41 12.61 -8.92
CA THR A 98 13.21 11.38 -8.95
C THR A 98 14.67 11.74 -9.18
N LYS A 99 15.48 11.71 -8.12
CA LYS A 99 16.87 12.15 -8.14
C LYS A 99 17.77 11.21 -7.34
N PRO A 100 19.08 11.12 -7.65
CA PRO A 100 20.01 10.32 -6.86
C PRO A 100 19.99 10.73 -5.38
N ALA A 101 19.83 9.75 -4.49
CA ALA A 101 20.01 9.96 -3.06
C ALA A 101 21.51 9.89 -2.68
N PRO A 102 21.93 10.52 -1.57
CA PRO A 102 23.33 10.46 -1.11
C PRO A 102 23.80 9.05 -0.78
N GLU A 103 22.93 8.23 -0.20
CA GLU A 103 23.21 6.87 0.24
C GLU A 103 22.15 5.90 -0.33
N PRO A 104 22.20 5.58 -1.63
CA PRO A 104 21.28 4.62 -2.22
C PRO A 104 21.52 3.21 -1.64
N THR A 105 20.46 2.42 -1.56
CA THR A 105 20.53 1.00 -1.21
C THR A 105 19.43 0.23 -1.94
N THR A 106 19.66 -1.07 -2.11
CA THR A 106 18.70 -2.00 -2.71
C THR A 106 17.72 -2.58 -1.67
N ASP A 107 18.01 -2.39 -0.37
CA ASP A 107 17.28 -2.97 0.76
C ASP A 107 16.32 -1.94 1.43
N LEU A 108 15.02 -2.20 1.34
CA LEU A 108 13.99 -1.37 1.95
C LEU A 108 13.98 -1.44 3.48
N LEU A 109 14.35 -2.57 4.09
CA LEU A 109 14.43 -2.70 5.55
C LEU A 109 15.59 -1.87 6.11
N GLU A 110 16.69 -1.77 5.36
CA GLU A 110 17.77 -0.84 5.68
C GLU A 110 17.26 0.61 5.69
N ILE A 111 16.50 1.01 4.67
CA ILE A 111 15.92 2.37 4.60
C ILE A 111 14.98 2.63 5.79
N LEU A 112 14.06 1.71 6.09
CA LEU A 112 13.16 1.82 7.25
C LEU A 112 13.93 1.94 8.57
N GLY A 113 15.04 1.20 8.71
CA GLY A 113 15.94 1.29 9.86
C GLY A 113 16.68 2.62 9.96
N ARG A 114 17.08 3.21 8.82
CA ARG A 114 17.68 4.56 8.79
C ARG A 114 16.64 5.62 9.19
N VAL A 115 15.42 5.56 8.65
CA VAL A 115 14.30 6.45 9.00
C VAL A 115 13.96 6.38 10.49
N ALA A 116 13.95 5.18 11.08
CA ALA A 116 13.68 4.97 12.51
C ALA A 116 14.67 5.70 13.43
N ARG A 117 15.92 5.88 12.98
CA ARG A 117 17.02 6.48 13.76
C ARG A 117 17.30 7.93 13.40
N ASP A 118 16.68 8.45 12.34
CA ASP A 118 16.91 9.81 11.89
C ASP A 118 16.12 10.81 12.74
N GLU A 119 16.87 11.60 13.52
CA GLU A 119 16.32 12.61 14.42
C GLU A 119 15.59 13.74 13.67
N ARG A 120 15.81 13.90 12.35
CA ARG A 120 15.07 14.89 11.54
C ARG A 120 13.57 14.62 11.55
N PHE A 121 13.13 13.37 11.73
CA PHE A 121 11.72 13.00 11.82
C PHE A 121 11.11 13.22 13.23
N GLU A 122 11.90 13.65 14.22
CA GLU A 122 11.35 13.97 15.54
C GLU A 122 10.35 15.13 15.43
N GLY A 123 9.13 14.91 15.92
CA GLY A 123 8.04 15.87 15.80
C GLY A 123 7.41 15.98 14.40
N PHE A 124 7.78 15.12 13.44
CA PHE A 124 7.06 15.06 12.15
C PHE A 124 5.60 14.68 12.33
N VAL A 125 5.36 13.75 13.27
CA VAL A 125 4.05 13.27 13.66
C VAL A 125 4.06 13.22 15.18
N THR A 126 3.07 13.85 15.79
CA THR A 126 2.90 13.99 17.23
C THR A 126 1.82 13.04 17.76
N GLU A 127 0.84 12.74 16.92
CA GLU A 127 -0.27 11.86 17.26
C GLU A 127 -0.54 10.83 16.15
N ARG A 128 -0.83 9.60 16.56
CA ARG A 128 -1.34 8.57 15.65
C ARG A 128 -2.84 8.77 15.47
N ASN A 129 -3.22 9.75 14.66
CA ASN A 129 -4.64 10.02 14.33
C ASN A 129 -4.86 10.36 12.84
N GLY A 130 -3.79 10.35 12.04
CA GLY A 130 -3.85 10.61 10.60
C GLY A 130 -3.97 12.08 10.22
N GLY A 131 -4.17 12.99 11.18
CA GLY A 131 -4.38 14.41 10.95
C GLY A 131 -3.18 15.14 10.37
N GLU A 132 -1.98 14.58 10.51
CA GLU A 132 -0.72 15.16 10.02
C GLU A 132 -0.26 14.59 8.67
N VAL A 133 -1.06 13.70 8.03
CA VAL A 133 -0.74 13.14 6.70
C VAL A 133 -0.52 14.24 5.67
N ASP A 134 -1.39 15.25 5.63
CA ASP A 134 -1.25 16.35 4.67
C ASP A 134 0.00 17.18 4.96
N ALA A 135 0.38 17.33 6.23
CA ALA A 135 1.57 18.07 6.64
C ALA A 135 2.87 17.40 6.18
N LEU A 136 2.91 16.07 6.03
CA LEU A 136 4.09 15.36 5.48
C LEU A 136 4.47 15.82 4.07
N PHE A 137 3.49 16.27 3.27
CA PHE A 137 3.68 16.63 1.87
C PHE A 137 3.57 18.13 1.60
N THR A 138 2.99 18.90 2.53
CA THR A 138 2.79 20.36 2.39
C THR A 138 3.82 21.18 3.16
N ASP A 139 4.45 20.62 4.20
CA ASP A 139 5.62 21.23 4.84
C ASP A 139 6.88 20.93 4.01
N PRO A 140 7.57 21.95 3.47
CA PRO A 140 8.72 21.74 2.59
C PRO A 140 9.88 20.97 3.23
N GLU A 141 10.11 21.11 4.54
CA GLU A 141 11.19 20.38 5.21
C GLU A 141 10.78 18.93 5.46
N LYS A 142 9.52 18.66 5.83
CA LYS A 142 9.02 17.28 5.96
C LYS A 142 9.02 16.56 4.61
N GLU A 143 8.50 17.21 3.58
CA GLU A 143 8.47 16.69 2.21
C GLU A 143 9.88 16.37 1.73
N LYS A 144 10.83 17.29 1.89
CA LYS A 144 12.22 17.09 1.47
C LYS A 144 12.87 15.88 2.13
N VAL A 145 12.71 15.71 3.45
CA VAL A 145 13.29 14.57 4.19
C VAL A 145 12.62 13.26 3.77
N LEU A 146 11.28 13.25 3.64
CA LEU A 146 10.56 12.06 3.18
C LEU A 146 11.02 11.63 1.78
N LEU A 147 11.15 12.60 0.86
CA LEU A 147 11.58 12.32 -0.52
C LEU A 147 13.05 11.92 -0.64
N GLU A 148 13.91 12.32 0.31
CA GLU A 148 15.28 11.82 0.39
C GLU A 148 15.29 10.30 0.52
N TYR A 149 14.53 9.76 1.48
CA TYR A 149 14.40 8.31 1.72
C TYR A 149 13.58 7.58 0.66
N TRP A 150 12.58 8.24 0.07
CA TRP A 150 11.88 7.69 -1.08
C TRP A 150 12.86 7.45 -2.24
N ASN A 151 13.76 8.40 -2.51
CA ASN A 151 14.78 8.30 -3.55
C ASN A 151 15.96 7.36 -3.19
N SER A 152 16.14 7.00 -1.92
CA SER A 152 17.20 6.06 -1.50
C SER A 152 17.01 4.63 -2.00
N TRP A 153 15.79 4.25 -2.41
CA TRP A 153 15.57 2.92 -2.97
C TRP A 153 16.06 2.84 -4.42
N GLU A 154 17.22 2.20 -4.59
CA GLU A 154 17.83 1.92 -5.87
C GLU A 154 17.33 0.58 -6.41
N ILE A 155 16.77 0.57 -7.62
CA ILE A 155 16.24 -0.64 -8.25
C ILE A 155 17.19 -1.08 -9.38
N THR A 156 17.91 -2.18 -9.16
CA THR A 156 18.86 -2.80 -10.09
C THR A 156 18.44 -4.21 -10.54
N ASP A 157 17.72 -4.96 -9.70
CA ASP A 157 17.03 -6.20 -10.03
C ASP A 157 15.53 -6.04 -9.71
N PRO A 158 14.72 -5.54 -10.65
CA PRO A 158 13.31 -5.21 -10.39
C PRO A 158 12.48 -6.39 -9.87
N LYS A 159 12.76 -7.62 -10.33
CA LYS A 159 11.98 -8.79 -9.92
C LYS A 159 12.33 -9.17 -8.48
N LYS A 160 13.63 -9.32 -8.18
CA LYS A 160 14.05 -9.69 -6.83
C LYS A 160 13.70 -8.61 -5.81
N GLN A 161 13.89 -7.35 -6.16
CA GLN A 161 13.58 -6.25 -5.24
C GLN A 161 12.08 -6.03 -5.07
N PHE A 162 11.26 -6.38 -6.06
CA PHE A 162 9.82 -6.42 -5.86
C PHE A 162 9.39 -7.53 -4.90
N GLU A 163 9.97 -8.74 -5.01
CA GLU A 163 9.80 -9.82 -4.02
C GLU A 163 10.21 -9.36 -2.61
N ASP A 164 11.41 -8.78 -2.49
CA ASP A 164 11.94 -8.28 -1.21
C ASP A 164 11.06 -7.15 -0.63
N SER A 165 10.45 -6.33 -1.48
CA SER A 165 9.51 -5.29 -1.05
C SER A 165 8.25 -5.85 -0.38
N GLN A 166 7.74 -6.99 -0.86
CA GLN A 166 6.60 -7.66 -0.22
C GLN A 166 7.00 -8.31 1.10
N LYS A 167 8.22 -8.87 1.19
CA LYS A 167 8.80 -9.37 2.45
C LYS A 167 8.99 -8.22 3.46
N ALA A 168 9.45 -7.06 3.02
CA ALA A 168 9.57 -5.86 3.86
C ALA A 168 8.21 -5.35 4.35
N ALA A 169 7.17 -5.38 3.52
CA ALA A 169 5.81 -5.03 3.94
C ALA A 169 5.23 -5.99 4.99
N ALA A 170 5.51 -7.29 4.85
CA ALA A 170 5.14 -8.30 5.84
C ALA A 170 5.91 -8.13 7.16
N ALA A 171 7.22 -7.88 7.08
CA ALA A 171 8.06 -7.56 8.22
C ALA A 171 7.57 -6.30 8.94
N LEU A 172 7.20 -5.26 8.21
CA LEU A 172 6.69 -4.02 8.75
C LEU A 172 5.42 -4.25 9.58
N LEU A 173 4.47 -5.04 9.08
CA LEU A 173 3.23 -5.36 9.80
C LEU A 173 3.48 -6.21 11.07
N VAL A 174 4.29 -7.27 10.97
CA VAL A 174 4.42 -8.27 12.04
C VAL A 174 5.56 -7.99 13.02
N GLY A 175 6.56 -7.24 12.57
CA GLY A 175 7.73 -6.83 13.34
C GLY A 175 7.54 -5.53 14.14
N ALA A 176 6.56 -4.69 13.79
CA ALA A 176 6.30 -3.43 14.50
C ALA A 176 5.70 -3.59 15.91
N PRO A 177 4.79 -4.56 16.19
CA PRO A 177 4.25 -4.72 17.53
C PRO A 177 5.32 -5.01 18.58
N SER A 178 5.18 -4.40 19.76
CA SER A 178 6.12 -4.53 20.89
C SER A 178 5.37 -4.70 22.22
N GLU A 179 6.08 -4.95 23.32
CA GLU A 179 5.45 -5.02 24.65
C GLU A 179 4.69 -3.72 25.01
N LYS A 180 5.21 -2.57 24.58
CA LYS A 180 4.58 -1.26 24.82
C LYS A 180 3.41 -0.98 23.86
N GLN A 181 3.44 -1.57 22.67
CA GLN A 181 2.46 -1.36 21.61
C GLN A 181 2.14 -2.71 20.96
N PRO A 182 1.33 -3.55 21.62
CA PRO A 182 1.16 -4.95 21.21
C PRO A 182 0.22 -5.14 20.03
N LYS A 183 -0.50 -4.10 19.60
CA LYS A 183 -1.48 -4.18 18.52
C LYS A 183 -0.82 -4.10 17.15
N TYR A 184 -1.39 -4.84 16.19
CA TYR A 184 -1.09 -4.66 14.77
C TYR A 184 -1.68 -3.35 14.27
N ASP A 185 -1.03 -2.78 13.26
CA ASP A 185 -1.30 -1.42 12.84
C ASP A 185 -2.12 -1.35 11.55
N PHE A 186 -3.17 -0.51 11.56
CA PHE A 186 -4.07 -0.33 10.43
C PHE A 186 -3.37 0.27 9.20
N PHE A 187 -2.48 1.23 9.36
CA PHE A 187 -1.75 1.84 8.24
C PHE A 187 -0.72 0.85 7.68
N LEU A 188 -0.02 0.09 8.54
CA LEU A 188 1.00 -0.86 8.09
C LEU A 188 0.41 -2.07 7.35
N VAL A 189 -0.80 -2.53 7.70
CA VAL A 189 -1.47 -3.59 6.89
C VAL A 189 -1.86 -3.08 5.50
N HIS A 190 -2.10 -1.77 5.34
CA HIS A 190 -2.31 -1.19 4.00
C HIS A 190 -1.05 -1.27 3.17
N ALA A 191 0.15 -1.06 3.74
CA ALA A 191 1.39 -1.22 2.98
C ALA A 191 1.53 -2.64 2.43
N LEU A 192 1.23 -3.66 3.24
CA LEU A 192 1.21 -5.07 2.79
C LEU A 192 0.17 -5.32 1.69
N THR A 193 -1.06 -4.85 1.88
CA THR A 193 -2.17 -5.16 0.96
C THR A 193 -2.08 -4.37 -0.34
N ALA A 194 -1.56 -3.15 -0.30
CA ALA A 194 -1.19 -2.39 -1.49
C ALA A 194 -0.06 -3.06 -2.28
N SER A 195 0.95 -3.65 -1.59
CA SER A 195 2.01 -4.42 -2.29
C SER A 195 1.43 -5.61 -3.06
N HIS A 196 0.44 -6.29 -2.46
CA HIS A 196 -0.27 -7.38 -3.10
C HIS A 196 -1.06 -6.90 -4.32
N ALA A 197 -1.69 -5.73 -4.26
CA ALA A 197 -2.36 -5.13 -5.40
C ALA A 197 -1.38 -4.82 -6.55
N VAL A 198 -0.20 -4.26 -6.26
CA VAL A 198 0.84 -4.05 -7.28
C VAL A 198 1.22 -5.38 -7.95
N ARG A 199 1.41 -6.44 -7.18
CA ARG A 199 1.76 -7.78 -7.71
C ARG A 199 0.70 -8.30 -8.69
N VAL A 200 -0.58 -8.08 -8.40
CA VAL A 200 -1.69 -8.45 -9.31
C VAL A 200 -1.65 -7.61 -10.58
N LEU A 201 -1.41 -6.31 -10.45
CA LEU A 201 -1.57 -5.34 -11.54
C LEU A 201 -0.38 -5.32 -12.51
N LEU A 202 0.85 -5.53 -12.05
CA LEU A 202 2.04 -5.51 -12.90
C LEU A 202 1.90 -6.35 -14.18
N PRO A 203 1.49 -7.63 -14.16
CA PRO A 203 1.35 -8.41 -15.40
C PRO A 203 0.19 -7.97 -16.31
N LEU A 204 -0.73 -7.13 -15.82
CA LEU A 204 -1.97 -6.74 -16.51
C LEU A 204 -1.92 -5.32 -17.08
N LEU A 205 -1.07 -4.46 -16.53
CA LEU A 205 -0.97 -3.05 -16.90
C LEU A 205 0.20 -2.78 -17.86
N PRO A 206 0.14 -1.70 -18.67
CA PRO A 206 1.21 -1.35 -19.59
C PRO A 206 2.57 -1.20 -18.90
N ALA A 207 3.61 -1.81 -19.47
CA ALA A 207 4.96 -1.85 -18.89
C ALA A 207 5.55 -0.46 -18.54
N LYS A 208 5.17 0.58 -19.28
CA LYS A 208 5.60 1.97 -19.01
C LYS A 208 5.24 2.46 -17.60
N TRP A 209 4.22 1.88 -16.96
CA TRP A 209 3.74 2.28 -15.63
C TRP A 209 4.28 1.42 -14.48
N HIS A 210 4.98 0.32 -14.76
CA HIS A 210 5.41 -0.64 -13.73
C HIS A 210 6.28 0.00 -12.66
N LEU A 211 7.30 0.76 -13.08
CA LEU A 211 8.19 1.46 -12.15
C LEU A 211 7.41 2.51 -11.34
N SER A 212 6.49 3.25 -11.98
CA SER A 212 5.65 4.22 -11.27
C SER A 212 4.83 3.54 -10.17
N LEU A 213 4.12 2.44 -10.46
CA LEU A 213 3.30 1.74 -9.47
C LEU A 213 4.10 1.25 -8.26
N VAL A 214 5.29 0.69 -8.51
CA VAL A 214 6.20 0.23 -7.46
C VAL A 214 6.70 1.41 -6.61
N ARG A 215 7.06 2.53 -7.24
CA ARG A 215 7.51 3.74 -6.53
C ARG A 215 6.39 4.46 -5.79
N GLN A 216 5.16 4.46 -6.31
CA GLN A 216 3.97 4.94 -5.61
C GLN A 216 3.75 4.12 -4.35
N TRP A 217 3.73 2.79 -4.47
CA TRP A 217 3.61 1.91 -3.31
C TRP A 217 4.69 2.19 -2.27
N TRP A 218 5.94 2.41 -2.69
CA TRP A 218 7.01 2.73 -1.75
C TRP A 218 6.78 4.07 -1.03
N LEU A 219 6.37 5.11 -1.76
CA LEU A 219 6.02 6.40 -1.15
C LEU A 219 4.92 6.21 -0.09
N PHE A 220 3.90 5.41 -0.40
CA PHE A 220 2.85 5.09 0.54
C PHE A 220 3.34 4.33 1.78
N ALA A 221 4.09 3.25 1.59
CA ALA A 221 4.62 2.44 2.70
C ALA A 221 5.51 3.26 3.63
N LEU A 222 6.39 4.11 3.07
CA LEU A 222 7.23 5.02 3.83
C LEU A 222 6.41 6.07 4.60
N SER A 223 5.40 6.65 3.95
CA SER A 223 4.53 7.65 4.59
C SER A 223 3.70 7.05 5.72
N ALA A 224 3.12 5.86 5.49
CA ALA A 224 2.41 5.09 6.51
C ALA A 224 3.33 4.76 7.70
N TYR A 225 4.57 4.37 7.42
CA TYR A 225 5.56 4.10 8.46
C TYR A 225 5.88 5.33 9.33
N VAL A 226 6.07 6.49 8.69
CA VAL A 226 6.30 7.76 9.40
C VAL A 226 5.07 8.17 10.21
N MET A 227 3.86 8.01 9.66
CA MET A 227 2.60 8.28 10.35
C MET A 227 2.39 7.44 11.61
N GLU A 228 2.97 6.24 11.65
CA GLU A 228 2.91 5.37 12.80
C GLU A 228 4.07 5.55 13.78
N LEU A 229 4.76 6.69 13.70
CA LEU A 229 5.90 7.06 14.55
C LEU A 229 7.10 6.12 14.35
N ARG A 230 7.29 5.61 13.13
CA ARG A 230 8.50 4.87 12.70
C ARG A 230 8.85 3.71 13.66
N PRO A 231 7.91 2.78 13.96
CA PRO A 231 8.16 1.71 14.92
C PRO A 231 9.34 0.85 14.48
N VAL A 232 10.19 0.43 15.42
CA VAL A 232 11.30 -0.47 15.09
C VAL A 232 10.74 -1.76 14.49
N VAL A 233 11.22 -2.15 13.31
CA VAL A 233 10.84 -3.39 12.65
C VAL A 233 11.73 -4.53 13.17
N ASP A 234 11.23 -5.30 14.13
CA ASP A 234 11.95 -6.43 14.71
C ASP A 234 11.71 -7.71 13.90
N LEU A 235 12.67 -8.08 13.05
CA LEU A 235 12.61 -9.28 12.22
C LEU A 235 12.58 -10.58 13.02
N SER A 236 13.15 -10.60 14.22
CA SER A 236 13.16 -11.79 15.08
C SER A 236 11.73 -12.22 15.46
N ARG A 237 10.77 -11.27 15.47
CA ARG A 237 9.36 -11.56 15.67
C ARG A 237 8.77 -12.48 14.60
N VAL A 238 9.36 -12.53 13.41
CA VAL A 238 8.96 -13.45 12.35
C VAL A 238 9.94 -14.61 12.25
N GLU A 239 11.24 -14.32 12.18
CA GLU A 239 12.26 -15.32 11.87
C GLU A 239 12.40 -16.38 12.98
N ASP A 240 12.36 -15.97 14.25
CA ASP A 240 12.51 -16.85 15.42
C ASP A 240 11.18 -17.41 15.94
N PHE A 241 10.06 -17.04 15.32
CA PHE A 241 8.75 -17.53 15.72
C PHE A 241 8.58 -19.01 15.36
N ASP A 242 8.34 -19.84 16.38
CA ASP A 242 7.97 -21.24 16.21
C ASP A 242 6.44 -21.37 16.01
N PRO A 243 5.97 -21.78 14.82
CA PRO A 243 4.55 -21.99 14.57
C PRO A 243 3.99 -23.21 15.32
N LYS A 244 4.79 -24.01 16.05
CA LYS A 244 4.35 -25.16 16.86
C LYS A 244 3.50 -26.15 16.06
N GLY A 245 3.92 -26.43 14.83
CA GLY A 245 3.21 -27.32 13.90
C GLY A 245 2.01 -26.71 13.17
N ARG A 246 1.64 -25.45 13.46
CA ARG A 246 0.57 -24.75 12.73
C ARG A 246 0.99 -24.40 11.31
N GLY A 247 0.06 -24.58 10.38
CA GLY A 247 0.23 -24.33 8.95
C GLY A 247 -0.86 -23.41 8.39
N TRP A 248 -1.00 -23.37 7.07
CA TRP A 248 -2.00 -22.55 6.40
C TRP A 248 -3.44 -22.89 6.79
N ASP A 249 -3.74 -24.15 7.12
CA ASP A 249 -5.06 -24.56 7.62
C ASP A 249 -5.43 -23.84 8.93
N PHE A 250 -4.46 -23.64 9.83
CA PHE A 250 -4.67 -22.87 11.05
C PHE A 250 -4.95 -21.40 10.74
N VAL A 251 -4.15 -20.80 9.84
CA VAL A 251 -4.35 -19.41 9.40
C VAL A 251 -5.75 -19.25 8.81
N GLU A 252 -6.14 -20.11 7.88
CA GLU A 252 -7.45 -20.07 7.24
C GLU A 252 -8.60 -20.23 8.25
N GLN A 253 -8.47 -21.14 9.22
CA GLN A 253 -9.46 -21.30 10.27
C GLN A 253 -9.58 -20.04 11.14
N GLN A 254 -8.47 -19.45 11.59
CA GLN A 254 -8.50 -18.21 12.37
C GLN A 254 -9.06 -17.05 11.55
N THR A 255 -8.66 -16.92 10.29
CA THR A 255 -9.11 -15.83 9.41
C THR A 255 -10.59 -15.91 9.10
N LEU A 256 -11.14 -17.10 8.83
CA LEU A 256 -12.51 -17.24 8.33
C LEU A 256 -13.55 -17.60 9.40
N ARG A 257 -13.12 -18.02 10.61
CA ARG A 257 -14.02 -18.53 11.66
C ARG A 257 -13.87 -17.84 13.01
N SER A 258 -12.91 -16.93 13.20
CA SER A 258 -12.80 -16.14 14.43
C SER A 258 -13.85 -15.01 14.48
N GLU A 259 -13.90 -14.30 15.60
CA GLU A 259 -14.69 -13.08 15.75
C GLU A 259 -14.27 -11.95 14.77
N PHE A 260 -13.05 -12.03 14.21
CA PHE A 260 -12.52 -11.06 13.26
C PHE A 260 -12.76 -11.44 11.79
N ALA A 261 -13.53 -12.49 11.51
CA ALA A 261 -13.81 -12.95 10.14
C ALA A 261 -14.50 -11.91 9.24
N THR A 262 -15.16 -10.91 9.82
CA THR A 262 -15.76 -9.78 9.09
C THR A 262 -14.88 -8.53 9.02
N ASP A 263 -13.71 -8.55 9.68
CA ASP A 263 -12.72 -7.49 9.54
C ASP A 263 -11.98 -7.69 8.20
N ALA A 264 -12.36 -6.88 7.21
CA ALA A 264 -11.79 -6.98 5.87
C ALA A 264 -10.27 -6.79 5.86
N HIS A 265 -9.71 -5.99 6.79
CA HIS A 265 -8.27 -5.70 6.88
C HIS A 265 -7.50 -6.91 7.39
N PHE A 266 -8.05 -7.60 8.38
CA PHE A 266 -7.45 -8.80 8.95
C PHE A 266 -7.44 -9.91 7.91
N VAL A 267 -8.58 -10.13 7.26
CA VAL A 267 -8.74 -11.14 6.20
C VAL A 267 -7.80 -10.86 5.03
N LYS A 268 -7.74 -9.63 4.53
CA LYS A 268 -6.84 -9.29 3.42
C LYS A 268 -5.36 -9.36 3.81
N GLY A 269 -5.01 -9.03 5.05
CA GLY A 269 -3.64 -9.16 5.56
C GLY A 269 -3.16 -10.61 5.58
N CYS A 270 -3.94 -11.52 6.17
CA CYS A 270 -3.63 -12.96 6.16
C CYS A 270 -3.55 -13.51 4.72
N ARG A 271 -4.48 -13.11 3.85
CA ARG A 271 -4.49 -13.52 2.44
C ARG A 271 -3.26 -13.00 1.68
N ALA A 272 -2.85 -11.75 1.90
CA ALA A 272 -1.69 -11.17 1.24
C ALA A 272 -0.40 -11.94 1.57
N LEU A 273 -0.22 -12.37 2.83
CA LEU A 273 0.90 -13.21 3.25
C LEU A 273 0.88 -14.58 2.56
N ARG A 274 -0.27 -15.24 2.51
CA ARG A 274 -0.42 -16.54 1.82
C ARG A 274 -0.07 -16.43 0.33
N VAL A 275 -0.63 -15.43 -0.36
CA VAL A 275 -0.40 -15.27 -1.79
C VAL A 275 1.05 -14.87 -2.12
N ALA A 276 1.72 -14.13 -1.22
CA ALA A 276 3.15 -13.85 -1.36
C ALA A 276 3.98 -15.14 -1.27
N ALA A 277 3.69 -16.00 -0.29
CA ALA A 277 4.31 -17.32 -0.17
C ALA A 277 4.09 -18.19 -1.41
N ASP A 278 2.88 -18.22 -1.95
CA ASP A 278 2.55 -18.99 -3.15
C ASP A 278 3.26 -18.45 -4.41
N THR A 279 3.44 -17.13 -4.51
CA THR A 279 4.05 -16.47 -5.68
C THR A 279 5.57 -16.66 -5.71
N TRP A 280 6.23 -16.46 -4.57
CA TRP A 280 7.70 -16.41 -4.48
C TRP A 280 8.33 -17.69 -3.95
N GLY A 281 7.52 -18.60 -3.40
CA GLY A 281 7.99 -19.64 -2.51
C GLY A 281 8.25 -19.11 -1.10
N ASP A 282 8.43 -20.02 -0.14
CA ASP A 282 8.63 -19.68 1.27
C ASP A 282 9.61 -20.67 1.94
N PRO A 283 10.88 -20.76 1.46
CA PRO A 283 11.82 -21.79 1.88
C PRO A 283 12.22 -21.69 3.36
N ASP A 284 12.29 -20.46 3.90
CA ASP A 284 12.52 -20.15 5.32
C ASP A 284 11.23 -20.12 6.16
N ARG A 285 10.09 -20.37 5.51
CA ARG A 285 8.73 -20.28 6.07
C ARG A 285 8.41 -18.89 6.64
N PHE A 286 9.07 -17.83 6.17
CA PHE A 286 8.89 -16.47 6.67
C PHE A 286 7.43 -16.02 6.59
N TYR A 287 6.79 -16.15 5.43
CA TYR A 287 5.40 -15.72 5.25
C TYR A 287 4.44 -16.56 6.08
N LEU A 288 4.65 -17.88 6.16
CA LEU A 288 3.83 -18.74 7.01
C LEU A 288 3.99 -18.39 8.51
N LYS A 289 5.21 -18.15 8.99
CA LYS A 289 5.46 -17.72 10.38
C LYS A 289 4.78 -16.38 10.66
N ALA A 290 4.92 -15.41 9.77
CA ALA A 290 4.26 -14.12 9.85
C ALA A 290 2.73 -14.28 9.90
N ALA A 291 2.15 -15.12 9.05
CA ALA A 291 0.72 -15.33 8.97
C ALA A 291 0.14 -16.06 10.18
N VAL A 292 0.83 -17.10 10.68
CA VAL A 292 0.41 -17.82 11.90
C VAL A 292 0.45 -16.88 13.09
N ARG A 293 1.53 -16.11 13.25
CA ARG A 293 1.67 -15.15 14.34
C ARG A 293 0.61 -14.07 14.28
N PHE A 294 0.42 -13.45 13.11
CA PHE A 294 -0.59 -12.42 12.90
C PHE A 294 -1.99 -12.94 13.20
N ALA A 295 -2.36 -14.12 12.68
CA ALA A 295 -3.66 -14.72 12.91
C ALA A 295 -3.91 -15.16 14.36
N GLU A 296 -2.85 -15.50 15.11
CA GLU A 296 -2.93 -15.87 16.52
C GLU A 296 -3.01 -14.65 17.45
N GLU A 297 -2.21 -13.62 17.19
CA GLU A 297 -2.04 -12.47 18.09
C GLU A 297 -3.02 -11.33 17.81
N PHE A 298 -3.68 -11.30 16.64
CA PHE A 298 -4.58 -10.22 16.27
C PHE A 298 -5.77 -10.11 17.24
N ASN A 299 -5.96 -8.91 17.80
CA ASN A 299 -6.95 -8.63 18.85
C ASN A 299 -7.58 -7.24 18.74
N HIS A 300 -7.74 -6.72 17.51
CA HIS A 300 -8.06 -5.34 17.11
C HIS A 300 -6.85 -4.54 16.60
N TRP A 301 -7.17 -3.53 15.79
CA TRP A 301 -6.21 -2.58 15.23
C TRP A 301 -5.75 -1.55 16.27
N GLY A 302 -4.49 -1.15 16.15
CA GLY A 302 -3.99 0.14 16.62
C GLY A 302 -3.73 1.08 15.44
N GLY A 303 -2.96 2.13 15.70
CA GLY A 303 -2.54 3.10 14.69
C GLY A 303 -3.54 4.24 14.50
N ALA A 304 -3.31 5.05 13.46
CA ALA A 304 -3.91 6.37 13.28
C ALA A 304 -5.43 6.44 12.96
N SER A 305 -6.18 5.38 13.18
CA SER A 305 -7.61 5.32 12.78
C SER A 305 -8.51 4.55 13.75
N TYR A 306 -8.01 4.29 14.97
CA TYR A 306 -8.78 3.69 16.07
C TYR A 306 -8.48 4.35 17.41
#